data_AF-A0A2H0FVY6-F1
#
_entry.id   AF-A0A2H0FVY6-F1
#
_cell.length_a   1.000
_cell.length_b   1.000
_cell.length_c   1.000
_cell.angle_alpha   90.00
_cell.angle_beta   90.00
_cell.angle_gamma   90.00
#
_symmetry.space_group_name_H-M   'P 1'
#
loop_
_entity.id
_entity.type
_entity.pdbx_description
1 polymer ?
#
loop_
_entity_poly.entity_id
_entity_poly.type
_entity_poly.pdbx_seq_one_letter_code
_entity_poly.pdbx_strand_id
1 'polypeptide(L)'
;MVVNNNFNYFAMMYLNDWYSSDMLFMEGISSSETSKRLTKFHDAAKYYKVTRNFITLDGEVRLEGALEILLQESGPITDENVCSKVTLLAETLKKRYGKNVVSAASKFLWLRFRSPVIIFDSRALNWLKVNQYPVSPIGSYESYREQWLAAFKAHEKQIETACNGIPAVRKYTLACDESENVVSEICVSRWFRERVFDKYLWFNGGGG
;
A
#
# COMPACT_ATOMS: atom_id res chain seq x y z
N MET A 1 5.02 -20.37 14.52
CA MET A 1 5.44 -19.65 13.31
C MET A 1 6.71 -18.89 13.66
N VAL A 2 7.79 -19.04 12.90
CA VAL A 2 9.02 -18.28 13.17
C VAL A 2 8.78 -16.85 12.71
N VAL A 3 8.79 -15.89 13.65
CA VAL A 3 8.68 -14.47 13.32
C VAL A 3 10.03 -14.01 12.78
N ASN A 4 10.06 -13.50 11.55
CA ASN A 4 11.24 -12.86 11.00
C ASN A 4 11.22 -11.38 11.38
N ASN A 5 12.13 -10.98 12.28
CA ASN A 5 12.29 -9.59 12.74
C ASN A 5 13.43 -8.85 12.01
N ASN A 6 13.93 -9.40 10.91
CA ASN A 6 15.01 -8.76 10.14
C ASN A 6 14.46 -7.62 9.26
N PHE A 7 14.39 -6.41 9.82
CA PHE A 7 13.94 -5.23 9.06
C PHE A 7 14.85 -4.87 7.88
N ASN A 8 16.14 -5.23 7.89
CA ASN A 8 17.01 -5.05 6.71
C ASN A 8 16.49 -5.86 5.52
N TYR A 9 16.03 -7.10 5.77
CA TYR A 9 15.43 -7.93 4.75
C TYR A 9 14.16 -7.30 4.16
N PHE A 10 13.25 -6.79 4.99
CA PHE A 10 12.02 -6.16 4.51
C PHE A 10 12.27 -4.81 3.82
N ALA A 11 13.25 -4.02 4.28
CA ALA A 11 13.64 -2.78 3.64
C ALA A 11 14.21 -3.02 2.24
N MET A 12 15.11 -4.00 2.08
CA MET A 12 15.62 -4.39 0.77
C MET A 12 14.53 -4.97 -0.13
N MET A 13 13.67 -5.83 0.42
CA MET A 13 12.53 -6.40 -0.32
C MET A 13 11.64 -5.28 -0.86
N TYR A 14 11.28 -4.31 -0.02
CA TYR A 14 10.40 -3.23 -0.45
C TYR A 14 11.07 -2.28 -1.44
N LEU A 15 12.37 -2.00 -1.31
CA LEU A 15 13.09 -1.21 -2.32
C LEU A 15 13.00 -1.87 -3.70
N ASN A 16 13.20 -3.19 -3.77
CA ASN A 16 13.07 -3.91 -5.03
C ASN A 16 11.63 -3.90 -5.56
N ASP A 17 10.61 -4.05 -4.70
CA ASP A 17 9.20 -3.93 -5.10
C ASP A 17 8.86 -2.52 -5.60
N TRP A 18 9.45 -1.48 -5.00
CA TRP A 18 9.28 -0.10 -5.42
C TRP A 18 9.72 0.11 -6.86
N TYR A 19 10.97 -0.24 -7.19
CA TYR A 19 11.52 -0.06 -8.53
C TYR A 19 10.94 -1.01 -9.58
N SER A 20 10.58 -2.23 -9.19
CA SER A 20 10.02 -3.21 -10.14
C SER A 20 8.54 -3.00 -10.44
N SER A 21 7.78 -2.40 -9.51
CA SER A 21 6.32 -2.41 -9.55
C SER A 21 5.68 -1.09 -9.10
N ASP A 22 5.73 -0.75 -7.81
CA ASP A 22 4.90 0.34 -7.25
C ASP A 22 5.18 1.69 -7.92
N MET A 23 6.45 2.04 -8.17
CA MET A 23 6.84 3.28 -8.85
C MET A 23 6.21 3.37 -10.25
N LEU A 24 6.29 2.28 -11.02
CA LEU A 24 5.77 2.21 -12.38
C LEU A 24 4.24 2.30 -12.42
N PHE A 25 3.56 1.75 -11.41
CA PHE A 25 2.11 1.89 -11.27
C PHE A 25 1.73 3.32 -10.97
N MET A 26 2.42 3.97 -10.03
CA MET A 26 2.16 5.36 -9.65
C MET A 26 2.35 6.31 -10.84
N GLU A 27 3.50 6.26 -11.51
CA GLU A 27 3.78 7.08 -12.69
C GLU A 27 2.76 6.82 -13.82
N GLY A 28 2.41 5.55 -14.01
CA GLY A 28 1.41 5.11 -14.97
C GLY A 28 0.02 5.68 -14.69
N ILE A 29 -0.46 5.59 -13.45
CA ILE A 29 -1.77 6.09 -13.01
C ILE A 29 -1.83 7.63 -13.05
N SER A 30 -0.69 8.30 -12.92
CA SER A 30 -0.59 9.76 -13.05
C SER A 30 -0.41 10.24 -14.50
N SER A 31 -0.20 9.34 -15.47
CA SER A 31 -0.03 9.67 -16.89
C SER A 31 -1.22 10.45 -17.45
N SER A 32 -1.00 11.47 -18.30
CA SER A 32 -2.07 12.18 -19.03
C SER A 32 -2.76 11.30 -20.08
N GLU A 33 -2.09 10.26 -20.56
CA GLU A 33 -2.62 9.33 -21.56
C GLU A 33 -3.58 8.31 -20.92
N THR A 34 -4.86 8.34 -21.33
CA THR A 34 -5.93 7.51 -20.78
C THR A 34 -5.64 6.00 -20.90
N SER A 35 -5.18 5.53 -22.06
CA SER A 35 -4.85 4.12 -22.30
C SER A 35 -3.77 3.62 -21.36
N LYS A 36 -2.64 4.33 -21.29
CA LYS A 36 -1.54 4.02 -20.37
C LYS A 36 -1.99 4.01 -18.91
N ARG A 37 -2.83 4.98 -18.53
CA ARG A 37 -3.39 5.09 -17.18
C ARG A 37 -4.22 3.86 -16.80
N LEU A 38 -5.15 3.47 -17.67
CA LEU A 38 -6.01 2.32 -17.44
C LEU A 38 -5.22 1.01 -17.41
N THR A 39 -4.27 0.82 -18.33
CA THR A 39 -3.38 -0.35 -18.33
C THR A 39 -2.61 -0.47 -17.01
N LYS A 40 -2.01 0.62 -16.53
CA LYS A 40 -1.22 0.60 -15.29
C LYS A 40 -2.08 0.43 -14.04
N PHE A 41 -3.29 0.97 -14.05
CA PHE A 41 -4.27 0.70 -13.00
C PHE A 41 -4.67 -0.78 -12.96
N HIS A 42 -4.84 -1.41 -14.13
CA HIS A 42 -5.09 -2.85 -14.25
C HIS A 42 -3.93 -3.69 -13.69
N ASP A 43 -2.70 -3.37 -14.08
CA ASP A 43 -1.49 -4.05 -13.61
C ASP A 43 -1.39 -3.98 -12.08
N ALA A 44 -1.62 -2.79 -11.52
CA ALA A 44 -1.61 -2.57 -10.08
C ALA A 44 -2.71 -3.39 -9.37
N ALA A 45 -3.95 -3.37 -9.87
CA ALA A 45 -5.05 -4.16 -9.32
C ALA A 45 -4.75 -5.67 -9.34
N LYS A 46 -4.04 -6.14 -10.37
CA LYS A 46 -3.60 -7.54 -10.50
C LYS A 46 -2.48 -7.86 -9.51
N TYR A 47 -1.44 -7.03 -9.43
CA TYR A 47 -0.33 -7.17 -8.48
C TYR A 47 -0.84 -7.29 -7.04
N TYR A 48 -1.77 -6.40 -6.67
CA TYR A 48 -2.40 -6.38 -5.35
C TYR A 48 -3.52 -7.43 -5.15
N LYS A 49 -3.80 -8.26 -6.16
CA LYS A 49 -4.82 -9.32 -6.14
C LYS A 49 -6.24 -8.82 -5.81
N VAL A 50 -6.56 -7.58 -6.20
CA VAL A 50 -7.88 -6.97 -5.97
C VAL A 50 -8.77 -6.99 -7.21
N THR A 51 -8.26 -7.32 -8.40
CA THR A 51 -9.03 -7.39 -9.66
C THR A 51 -10.30 -8.24 -9.54
N ARG A 52 -10.27 -9.34 -8.77
CA ARG A 52 -11.42 -10.25 -8.52
C ARG A 52 -12.63 -9.59 -7.83
N ASN A 53 -12.43 -8.41 -7.24
CA ASN A 53 -13.50 -7.65 -6.59
C ASN A 53 -14.32 -6.82 -7.58
N PHE A 54 -13.80 -6.63 -8.79
CA PHE A 54 -14.40 -5.79 -9.83
C PHE A 54 -14.84 -6.68 -10.99
N ILE A 55 -16.16 -6.89 -11.09
CA ILE A 55 -16.76 -7.52 -12.26
C ILE A 55 -16.67 -6.57 -13.45
N THR A 56 -16.62 -7.12 -14.66
CA THR A 56 -16.83 -6.33 -15.87
C THR A 56 -18.32 -6.03 -15.97
N LEU A 57 -18.67 -4.75 -16.09
CA LEU A 57 -20.06 -4.32 -16.31
C LEU A 57 -20.33 -4.27 -17.82
N ASP A 58 -21.59 -4.45 -18.21
CA ASP A 58 -21.96 -4.50 -19.62
C ASP A 58 -21.61 -3.18 -20.34
N GLY A 59 -20.87 -3.28 -21.45
CA GLY A 59 -20.45 -2.13 -22.24
C GLY A 59 -19.22 -1.38 -21.69
N GLU A 60 -18.60 -1.84 -20.60
CA GLU A 60 -17.45 -1.16 -19.98
C GLU A 60 -16.15 -1.95 -20.11
N VAL A 61 -15.04 -1.22 -20.23
CA VAL A 61 -13.74 -1.82 -19.98
C VAL A 61 -13.63 -2.07 -18.47
N ARG A 62 -13.18 -3.27 -18.10
CA ARG A 62 -13.03 -3.64 -16.68
C ARG A 62 -12.20 -2.58 -15.96
N LEU A 63 -12.52 -2.28 -14.70
CA LEU A 63 -11.84 -1.25 -13.87
C LEU A 63 -11.87 0.20 -14.38
N GLU A 64 -12.39 0.49 -15.57
CA GLU A 64 -12.49 1.86 -16.10
C GLU A 64 -13.29 2.77 -15.14
N GLY A 65 -14.53 2.39 -14.82
CA GLY A 65 -15.33 3.14 -13.85
C GLY A 65 -14.70 3.22 -12.45
N ALA A 66 -13.92 2.22 -12.03
CA ALA A 66 -13.20 2.28 -10.75
C ALA A 66 -12.05 3.29 -10.78
N LEU A 67 -11.36 3.40 -11.92
CA LEU A 67 -10.34 4.42 -12.14
C LEU A 67 -10.95 5.81 -12.19
N GLU A 68 -12.08 5.99 -12.88
CA GLU A 68 -12.80 7.26 -12.92
C GLU A 68 -13.21 7.73 -11.51
N ILE A 69 -13.82 6.84 -10.72
CA ILE A 69 -14.17 7.10 -9.32
C ILE A 69 -12.92 7.49 -8.52
N LEU A 70 -11.81 6.76 -8.68
CA LEU A 70 -10.56 7.07 -7.99
C LEU A 70 -10.04 8.45 -8.40
N LEU A 71 -10.13 8.84 -9.67
CA LEU A 71 -9.62 10.11 -10.19
C LEU A 71 -10.45 11.31 -9.74
N GLN A 72 -11.74 11.11 -9.47
CA GLN A 72 -12.61 12.14 -8.88
C GLN A 72 -12.19 12.51 -7.46
N GLU A 73 -11.50 11.62 -6.74
CA GLU A 73 -10.87 11.98 -5.47
C GLU A 73 -9.79 13.03 -5.70
N SER A 74 -10.13 14.25 -5.31
CA SER A 74 -9.29 15.44 -5.39
C SER A 74 -9.04 15.99 -3.99
N GLY A 75 -8.00 16.81 -3.90
CA GLY A 75 -7.55 17.42 -2.65
C GLY A 75 -6.54 16.58 -1.86
N PRO A 76 -5.90 17.20 -0.85
CA PRO A 76 -4.91 16.53 -0.03
C PRO A 76 -5.54 15.47 0.87
N ILE A 77 -4.83 14.36 1.04
CA ILE A 77 -5.10 13.39 2.11
C ILE A 77 -4.20 13.72 3.29
N THR A 78 -4.81 13.81 4.47
CA THR A 78 -4.17 14.17 5.75
C THR A 78 -4.43 13.09 6.78
N ASP A 79 -3.68 13.11 7.89
CA ASP A 79 -3.84 12.10 8.96
C ASP A 79 -5.26 12.15 9.57
N GLU A 80 -5.91 13.32 9.53
CA GLU A 80 -7.25 13.59 10.03
C GLU A 80 -8.36 13.10 9.08
N ASN A 81 -8.15 13.17 7.77
CA ASN A 81 -9.20 12.88 6.78
C ASN A 81 -9.04 11.52 6.07
N VAL A 82 -7.92 10.83 6.25
CA VAL A 82 -7.63 9.60 5.49
C VAL A 82 -8.64 8.48 5.73
N CYS A 83 -9.14 8.34 6.97
CA CYS A 83 -10.13 7.32 7.28
C CYS A 83 -11.45 7.54 6.54
N SER A 84 -11.92 8.79 6.50
CA SER A 84 -13.16 9.14 5.79
C SER A 84 -12.98 9.02 4.28
N LYS A 85 -11.84 9.45 3.73
CA LYS A 85 -11.51 9.30 2.29
C LYS A 85 -11.49 7.83 1.84
N VAL A 86 -10.85 6.95 2.60
CA VAL A 86 -10.82 5.51 2.27
C VAL A 86 -12.21 4.88 2.37
N THR A 87 -12.98 5.26 3.40
CA THR A 87 -14.34 4.74 3.60
C THR A 87 -15.27 5.20 2.49
N LEU A 88 -15.24 6.49 2.12
CA LEU A 88 -16.03 7.06 1.03
C LEU A 88 -15.73 6.40 -0.32
N LEU A 89 -14.44 6.20 -0.64
CA LEU A 89 -14.05 5.51 -1.86
C LEU A 89 -14.55 4.05 -1.84
N ALA A 90 -14.38 3.35 -0.72
CA ALA A 90 -14.83 1.97 -0.58
C ALA A 90 -16.36 1.84 -0.73
N GLU A 91 -17.13 2.77 -0.17
CA GLU A 91 -18.59 2.82 -0.32
C GLU A 91 -19.01 3.12 -1.75
N THR A 92 -18.35 4.08 -2.42
CA THR A 92 -18.65 4.42 -3.81
C THR A 92 -18.37 3.25 -4.75
N LEU A 93 -17.23 2.59 -4.58
CA LEU A 93 -16.90 1.37 -5.33
C LEU A 93 -17.86 0.22 -4.98
N LYS A 94 -18.26 0.06 -3.72
CA LYS A 94 -19.25 -0.96 -3.30
C LYS A 94 -20.61 -0.71 -3.94
N LYS A 95 -21.08 0.54 -4.01
CA LYS A 95 -22.34 0.90 -4.68
C LYS A 95 -22.33 0.49 -6.15
N ARG A 96 -21.19 0.61 -6.83
CA ARG A 96 -21.04 0.25 -8.24
C ARG A 96 -20.84 -1.26 -8.48
N TYR A 97 -20.03 -1.93 -7.67
CA TYR A 97 -19.59 -3.31 -7.93
C TYR A 97 -20.16 -4.36 -6.95
N GLY A 98 -20.93 -3.95 -5.94
CA GLY A 98 -21.65 -4.82 -5.01
C GLY A 98 -20.82 -5.52 -3.92
N LYS A 99 -19.49 -5.38 -3.92
CA LYS A 99 -18.59 -6.06 -2.96
C LYS A 99 -18.00 -5.09 -1.94
N ASN A 100 -17.68 -5.60 -0.75
CA ASN A 100 -16.84 -4.86 0.20
C ASN A 100 -15.41 -4.77 -0.36
N VAL A 101 -14.94 -3.54 -0.59
CA VAL A 101 -13.69 -3.26 -1.31
C VAL A 101 -12.78 -2.30 -0.55
N VAL A 102 -12.87 -2.23 0.78
CA VAL A 102 -11.98 -1.39 1.62
C VAL A 102 -10.49 -1.68 1.36
N SER A 103 -10.13 -2.96 1.19
CA SER A 103 -8.76 -3.35 0.83
C SER A 103 -8.33 -2.78 -0.53
N ALA A 104 -9.22 -2.77 -1.53
CA ALA A 104 -8.90 -2.19 -2.83
C ALA A 104 -8.85 -0.66 -2.77
N ALA A 105 -9.81 -0.03 -2.08
CA ALA A 105 -9.86 1.42 -1.91
C ALA A 105 -8.58 1.97 -1.25
N SER A 106 -8.14 1.36 -0.14
CA SER A 106 -6.89 1.77 0.53
C SER A 106 -5.65 1.60 -0.36
N LYS A 107 -5.56 0.53 -1.15
CA LYS A 107 -4.46 0.32 -2.11
C LYS A 107 -4.47 1.33 -3.25
N PHE A 108 -5.64 1.61 -3.82
CA PHE A 108 -5.79 2.60 -4.88
C PHE A 108 -5.48 4.02 -4.43
N LEU A 109 -5.91 4.40 -3.22
CA LEU A 109 -5.55 5.70 -2.64
C LEU A 109 -4.06 5.78 -2.29
N TRP A 110 -3.46 4.70 -1.77
CA TRP A 110 -2.02 4.67 -1.53
C TRP A 110 -1.23 4.87 -2.83
N LEU A 111 -1.65 4.27 -3.95
CA LEU A 111 -1.00 4.49 -5.26
C LEU A 111 -1.09 5.95 -5.77
N ARG A 112 -2.07 6.74 -5.30
CA ARG A 112 -2.18 8.16 -5.67
C ARG A 112 -1.52 9.11 -4.69
N PHE A 113 -1.64 8.83 -3.41
CA PHE A 113 -1.31 9.77 -2.34
C PHE A 113 -0.20 9.28 -1.40
N ARG A 114 0.11 7.97 -1.41
CA ARG A 114 1.04 7.30 -0.49
C ARG A 114 0.64 7.54 0.96
N SER A 115 1.51 8.15 1.76
CA SER A 115 1.23 8.51 3.15
C SER A 115 0.26 9.71 3.19
N PRO A 116 -0.75 9.72 4.07
CA PRO A 116 -0.91 8.86 5.27
C PRO A 116 -1.84 7.64 5.08
N VAL A 117 -2.06 7.19 3.85
CA VAL A 117 -2.91 6.02 3.55
C VAL A 117 -2.19 4.74 3.95
N ILE A 118 -2.77 3.98 4.88
CA ILE A 118 -2.28 2.63 5.22
C ILE A 118 -3.06 1.62 4.39
N ILE A 119 -2.36 0.64 3.81
CA ILE A 119 -3.02 -0.42 3.04
C ILE A 119 -3.74 -1.38 4.00
N PHE A 120 -5.04 -1.56 3.79
CA PHE A 120 -5.83 -2.56 4.52
C PHE A 120 -5.58 -3.93 3.89
N ASP A 121 -4.89 -4.81 4.62
CA ASP A 121 -4.54 -6.16 4.17
C ASP A 121 -4.94 -7.22 5.19
N SER A 122 -5.47 -8.35 4.72
CA SER A 122 -5.94 -9.42 5.61
C SER A 122 -4.80 -10.09 6.38
N ARG A 123 -3.58 -10.16 5.81
CA ARG A 123 -2.42 -10.74 6.52
C ARG A 123 -1.92 -9.78 7.58
N ALA A 124 -1.84 -8.49 7.28
CA ALA A 124 -1.49 -7.48 8.27
C ALA A 124 -2.52 -7.45 9.43
N LEU A 125 -3.81 -7.51 9.09
CA LEU A 125 -4.88 -7.64 10.08
C LEU A 125 -4.71 -8.90 10.94
N ASN A 126 -4.37 -10.04 10.33
CA ASN A 126 -4.14 -11.28 11.07
C ASN A 126 -2.92 -11.17 12.00
N TRP A 127 -1.82 -10.57 11.54
CA TRP A 127 -0.66 -10.31 12.37
C TRP A 127 -1.02 -9.47 13.60
N LEU A 128 -1.77 -8.38 13.41
CA LEU A 128 -2.22 -7.52 14.52
C LEU A 128 -3.04 -8.31 15.54
N LYS A 129 -3.99 -9.13 15.07
CA LYS A 129 -4.82 -9.98 15.95
C LYS A 129 -4.00 -10.99 16.75
N VAL A 130 -3.07 -11.70 16.10
CA VAL A 130 -2.21 -12.70 16.76
C VAL A 130 -1.28 -12.05 17.78
N ASN A 131 -0.85 -10.81 17.53
CA ASN A 131 -0.03 -10.02 18.43
C ASN A 131 -0.85 -9.17 19.43
N GLN A 132 -2.11 -9.53 19.66
CA GLN A 132 -2.98 -8.98 20.70
C GLN A 132 -3.30 -7.48 20.56
N TYR A 133 -3.15 -6.91 19.37
CA TYR A 133 -3.67 -5.57 19.10
C TYR A 133 -5.21 -5.63 19.06
N PRO A 134 -5.93 -4.71 19.74
CA PRO A 134 -7.39 -4.70 19.82
C PRO A 134 -8.05 -4.24 18.51
N VAL A 135 -7.87 -5.00 17.43
CA VAL A 135 -8.55 -4.73 16.16
C VAL A 135 -9.97 -5.30 16.21
N SER A 136 -10.96 -4.44 15.96
CA SER A 136 -12.37 -4.85 16.01
C SER A 136 -12.66 -6.01 15.01
N PRO A 137 -13.45 -7.03 15.41
CA PRO A 137 -13.86 -8.12 14.53
C PRO A 137 -14.69 -7.67 13.32
N ILE A 138 -15.41 -6.54 13.45
CA ILE A 138 -16.23 -5.89 12.42
C ILE A 138 -15.42 -4.77 11.74
N GLY A 139 -14.10 -4.76 11.95
CA GLY A 139 -13.17 -3.64 11.82
C GLY A 139 -13.43 -2.65 10.69
N SER A 140 -13.81 -1.43 11.08
CA SER A 140 -13.68 -0.26 10.22
C SER A 140 -12.21 -0.06 9.83
N TYR A 141 -11.99 0.57 8.69
CA TYR A 141 -10.64 0.97 8.25
C TYR A 141 -9.92 1.78 9.33
N GLU A 142 -10.65 2.62 10.06
CA GLU A 142 -10.15 3.44 11.16
C GLU A 142 -9.57 2.62 12.32
N SER A 143 -10.33 1.65 12.84
CA SER A 143 -9.84 0.76 13.91
C SER A 143 -8.60 -0.01 13.47
N TYR A 144 -8.57 -0.49 12.22
CA TYR A 144 -7.37 -1.13 11.67
C TYR A 144 -6.18 -0.17 11.61
N ARG A 145 -6.37 1.05 11.08
CA ARG A 145 -5.32 2.05 10.91
C ARG A 145 -4.73 2.47 12.26
N GLU A 146 -5.57 2.70 13.26
CA GLU A 146 -5.13 3.05 14.61
C GLU A 146 -4.19 1.99 15.18
N GLN A 147 -4.59 0.72 15.13
CA GLN A 147 -3.79 -0.38 15.65
C GLN A 147 -2.54 -0.64 14.82
N TRP A 148 -2.61 -0.46 13.51
CA TRP A 148 -1.44 -0.50 12.63
C TRP A 148 -0.44 0.59 13.00
N LEU A 149 -0.88 1.83 13.25
CA LEU A 149 -0.02 2.95 13.62
C LEU A 149 0.64 2.73 15.00
N ALA A 150 -0.12 2.20 15.96
CA ALA A 150 0.41 1.80 17.26
C ALA A 150 1.52 0.75 17.10
N ALA A 151 1.30 -0.26 16.26
CA ALA A 151 2.28 -1.30 15.99
C ALA A 151 3.50 -0.77 15.23
N PHE A 152 3.30 0.11 14.25
CA PHE A 152 4.39 0.77 13.51
C PHE A 152 5.27 1.56 14.46
N LYS A 153 4.68 2.37 15.34
CA LYS A 153 5.42 3.16 16.34
C LYS A 153 6.28 2.28 17.26
N ALA A 154 5.81 1.09 17.62
CA ALA A 154 6.60 0.14 18.42
C ALA A 154 7.84 -0.40 17.69
N HIS A 155 7.84 -0.41 16.35
CA HIS A 155 8.94 -0.92 15.51
C HIS A 155 9.73 0.19 14.79
N GLU A 156 9.31 1.44 14.92
CA GLU A 156 9.79 2.58 14.13
C GLU A 156 11.32 2.67 14.13
N LYS A 157 11.95 2.66 15.31
CA LYS A 157 13.42 2.76 15.43
C LYS A 157 14.16 1.65 14.67
N GLN A 158 13.63 0.42 14.65
CA GLN A 158 14.25 -0.70 13.94
C GLN A 158 14.09 -0.53 12.43
N ILE A 159 12.92 -0.06 11.98
CA ILE A 159 12.65 0.25 10.58
C ILE A 159 13.55 1.40 10.10
N GLU A 160 13.69 2.46 10.89
CA GLU A 160 14.56 3.59 10.58
C GLU A 160 16.01 3.16 10.42
N THR A 161 16.51 2.38 11.38
CA THR A 161 17.87 1.85 11.33
C THR A 161 18.09 1.02 10.06
N ALA A 162 17.13 0.15 9.72
CA ALA A 162 17.21 -0.67 8.52
C ALA A 162 17.19 0.16 7.24
N CYS A 163 16.27 1.13 7.14
CA CYS A 163 16.15 2.00 5.96
C CYS A 163 17.38 2.88 5.76
N ASN A 164 17.98 3.40 6.84
CA ASN A 164 19.19 4.21 6.77
C ASN A 164 20.43 3.42 6.31
N GLY A 165 20.42 2.09 6.47
CA GLY A 165 21.49 1.21 5.98
C GLY A 165 21.41 0.87 4.49
N ILE A 166 20.27 1.09 3.84
CA ILE A 166 20.01 0.71 2.44
C ILE A 166 20.94 1.40 1.44
N PRO A 167 21.20 2.73 1.50
CA PRO A 167 22.06 3.39 0.52
C PRO A 167 23.45 2.74 0.38
N ALA A 168 24.04 2.27 1.48
CA ALA A 168 25.35 1.62 1.50
C ALA A 168 25.39 0.25 0.79
N VAL A 169 24.23 -0.38 0.60
CA VAL A 169 24.10 -1.70 -0.05
C VAL A 169 23.31 -1.64 -1.36
N ARG A 170 22.97 -0.45 -1.85
CA ARG A 170 22.11 -0.24 -3.05
C ARG A 170 22.58 -0.98 -4.30
N LYS A 171 23.89 -1.20 -4.44
CA LYS A 171 24.50 -1.90 -5.58
C LYS A 171 24.04 -3.36 -5.73
N TYR A 172 23.42 -3.92 -4.69
CA TYR A 172 22.85 -5.27 -4.68
C TYR A 172 21.32 -5.27 -4.84
N THR A 173 20.74 -4.16 -5.26
CA THR A 173 19.29 -3.95 -5.38
C THR A 173 18.94 -3.49 -6.79
N LEU A 174 17.64 -3.40 -7.09
CA LEU A 174 17.16 -2.81 -8.34
C LEU A 174 17.41 -1.29 -8.44
N ALA A 175 17.90 -0.66 -7.37
CA ALA A 175 18.35 0.73 -7.36
C ALA A 175 19.87 0.86 -7.59
N CYS A 176 20.51 -0.12 -8.24
CA CYS A 176 21.97 -0.13 -8.41
C CYS A 176 22.49 1.04 -9.26
N ASP A 177 21.67 1.53 -10.19
CA ASP A 177 21.99 2.66 -11.07
C ASP A 177 21.62 4.02 -10.46
N GLU A 178 20.90 4.02 -9.34
CA GLU A 178 20.49 5.23 -8.64
C GLU A 178 21.60 5.77 -7.74
N SER A 179 21.65 7.09 -7.58
CA SER A 179 22.60 7.72 -6.66
C SER A 179 22.27 7.40 -5.20
N GLU A 180 23.27 7.41 -4.32
CA GLU A 180 23.07 7.20 -2.89
C GLU A 180 22.10 8.22 -2.28
N ASN A 181 22.15 9.47 -2.73
CA ASN A 181 21.26 10.53 -2.26
C ASN A 181 19.80 10.23 -2.62
N VAL A 182 19.52 9.83 -3.86
CA VAL A 182 18.15 9.46 -4.30
C VAL A 182 17.60 8.29 -3.48
N VAL A 183 18.41 7.25 -3.29
CA VAL A 183 18.00 6.08 -2.47
C VAL A 183 17.78 6.50 -1.02
N SER A 184 18.66 7.35 -0.47
CA SER A 184 18.52 7.87 0.90
C SER A 184 17.22 8.65 1.07
N GLU A 185 16.91 9.58 0.15
CA GLU A 185 15.67 10.38 0.19
C GLU A 185 14.41 9.50 0.18
N ILE A 186 14.40 8.45 -0.65
CA ILE A 186 13.31 7.47 -0.67
C ILE A 186 13.22 6.76 0.68
N CYS A 187 14.33 6.22 1.19
CA CYS A 187 14.35 5.39 2.40
C CYS A 187 14.03 6.17 3.70
N VAL A 188 14.28 7.48 3.75
CA VAL A 188 13.90 8.31 4.91
C VAL A 188 12.44 8.77 4.86
N SER A 189 11.78 8.63 3.72
CA SER A 189 10.39 9.04 3.58
C SER A 189 9.45 8.20 4.45
N ARG A 190 8.43 8.85 5.02
CA ARG A 190 7.41 8.19 5.85
C ARG A 190 6.74 7.03 5.10
N TRP A 191 6.30 7.26 3.87
CA TRP A 191 5.61 6.24 3.08
C TRP A 191 6.47 5.00 2.83
N PHE A 192 7.78 5.16 2.64
CA PHE A 192 8.66 4.01 2.40
C PHE A 192 8.77 3.16 3.66
N ARG A 193 9.01 3.79 4.81
CA ARG A 193 9.09 3.11 6.11
C ARG A 193 7.78 2.41 6.45
N GLU A 194 6.64 3.05 6.20
CA GLU A 194 5.32 2.46 6.37
C GLU A 194 5.18 1.17 5.54
N ARG A 195 5.68 1.17 4.30
CA ARG A 195 5.62 0.00 3.42
C ARG A 195 6.61 -1.11 3.76
N VAL A 196 7.78 -0.77 4.32
CA VAL A 196 8.67 -1.75 4.95
C VAL A 196 7.93 -2.49 6.06
N PHE A 197 7.18 -1.75 6.89
CA PHE A 197 6.37 -2.37 7.93
C PHE A 197 5.23 -3.22 7.36
N ASP A 198 4.54 -2.77 6.30
CA ASP A 198 3.54 -3.61 5.63
C ASP A 198 4.12 -4.93 5.12
N LYS A 199 5.36 -4.95 4.60
CA LYS A 199 6.05 -6.18 4.20
C LYS A 199 6.33 -7.09 5.39
N TYR A 200 6.81 -6.52 6.50
CA TYR A 200 7.00 -7.24 7.76
C TYR A 200 5.70 -7.90 8.25
N LEU A 201 4.60 -7.14 8.28
CA LEU A 201 3.29 -7.63 8.69
C LEU A 201 2.76 -8.70 7.75
N TRP A 202 2.88 -8.49 6.44
CA TRP A 202 2.39 -9.42 5.42
C TRP A 202 3.13 -10.77 5.47
N PHE A 203 4.44 -10.75 5.70
CA PHE A 203 5.26 -11.95 5.82
C PHE A 203 4.95 -12.72 7.09
N ASN A 204 4.87 -12.03 8.23
CA ASN A 204 4.62 -12.65 9.53
C ASN A 204 3.13 -12.94 9.81
N GLY A 205 2.21 -12.42 8.98
CA GLY A 205 0.76 -12.50 9.17
C GLY A 205 0.08 -13.74 8.60
N GLY A 206 0.82 -14.74 8.12
CA GLY A 206 0.27 -16.03 7.68
C GLY A 206 0.58 -16.37 6.22
N GLY A 207 1.74 -16.99 6.02
CA GLY A 207 2.12 -17.64 4.76
C GLY A 207 3.60 -17.47 4.40
N GLY A 208 4.49 -17.95 5.27
CA GLY A 208 5.78 -18.51 4.87
C GLY A 208 5.61 -20.00 4.59
#